data_AF-A0A9D9EF24-F1
#
_entry.id   AF-A0A9D9EF24-F1
#
_cell.length_a   1.000
_cell.length_b   1.000
_cell.length_c   1.000
_cell.angle_alpha   90.00
_cell.angle_beta   90.00
_cell.angle_gamma   90.00
#
_symmetry.space_group_name_H-M   'P 1'
#
loop_
_entity.id
_entity.type
_entity.pdbx_description
1 polymer ?
#
loop_
_entity_poly.entity_id
_entity_poly.type
_entity_poly.pdbx_seq_one_letter_code
_entity_poly.pdbx_strand_id
1 'polypeptide(L)'
;MTIKVGDRVKYLNNVGGGKVTRIKSKKEVWVLEDDGFEVPVSMSDLVLVNPANFYFKDEPIDVDESVAVHVPIDAAAASSSPESDEEDYVFDESEETPEGEKLSIYMAFVPKDIKDFQNTVIEVFLVNDSNYYMDFQWLLGKDNVKVARKDVIEPLTTLRIAELERNDLNEMQNQRFQAFAYKKREYSPKPAIDISFGVRPVKFYKLHCFAGNDYFETPAMLLPIVERDVFNLTLQADVDAVQNMILQKDKVPSEQRRRIRVKSHDKQPEPLEVDLHINSLLDTVVGMSPKEMFEYQIDKFNDVMRENIRKKGQRIVFIHGKGDGVLRAEITKQLRQKYPGCYVQDASFQKYGFGATMVTIR
;
A
#
# COMPACT_ATOMS: atom_id res chain seq x y z
N MET A 1 13.96 -5.32 -25.92
CA MET A 1 13.81 -6.76 -25.59
C MET A 1 12.45 -7.21 -26.09
N THR A 2 12.34 -8.42 -26.64
CA THR A 2 11.12 -8.87 -27.33
C THR A 2 10.45 -9.97 -26.54
N ILE A 3 9.23 -9.71 -26.04
CA ILE A 3 8.41 -10.65 -25.25
C ILE A 3 7.92 -11.81 -26.12
N LYS A 4 8.06 -13.04 -25.62
CA LYS A 4 7.65 -14.31 -26.27
C LYS A 4 6.64 -15.07 -25.41
N VAL A 5 5.95 -16.03 -26.02
CA VAL A 5 5.07 -16.95 -25.30
C VAL A 5 5.91 -17.81 -24.35
N GLY A 6 5.51 -17.85 -23.08
CA GLY A 6 6.22 -18.50 -21.99
C GLY A 6 6.96 -17.55 -21.04
N ASP A 7 7.18 -16.30 -21.43
CA ASP A 7 7.90 -15.32 -20.61
C ASP A 7 7.06 -14.86 -19.41
N ARG A 8 7.69 -14.67 -18.25
CA ARG A 8 7.06 -13.98 -17.10
C ARG A 8 7.18 -12.49 -17.30
N VAL A 9 6.07 -11.79 -17.08
CA VAL A 9 5.95 -10.36 -17.31
C VAL A 9 5.29 -9.70 -16.11
N LYS A 10 5.79 -8.53 -15.70
CA LYS A 10 5.07 -7.64 -14.78
C LYS A 10 4.35 -6.57 -15.58
N TYR A 11 3.20 -6.16 -15.09
CA TYR A 11 2.49 -5.02 -15.65
C TYR A 11 3.25 -3.74 -15.31
N LEU A 12 3.50 -2.89 -16.32
CA LEU A 12 4.23 -1.64 -16.14
C LEU A 12 3.44 -0.63 -15.29
N ASN A 13 2.11 -0.65 -15.41
CA ASN A 13 1.20 0.33 -14.82
C ASN A 13 0.17 -0.28 -13.85
N ASN A 14 0.33 -1.55 -13.45
CA ASN A 14 -0.57 -2.26 -12.56
C ASN A 14 0.22 -3.17 -11.59
N VAL A 15 -0.37 -3.51 -10.45
CA VAL A 15 0.22 -4.47 -9.50
C VAL A 15 -0.12 -5.87 -9.98
N GLY A 16 0.90 -6.73 -10.03
CA GLY A 16 0.78 -8.09 -10.52
C GLY A 16 1.51 -8.29 -11.84
N GLY A 17 1.18 -9.40 -12.49
CA GLY A 17 1.88 -9.90 -13.65
C GLY A 17 1.47 -11.34 -13.87
N GLY A 18 2.16 -12.02 -14.76
CA GLY A 18 1.85 -13.40 -15.02
C GLY A 18 2.68 -13.97 -16.13
N LYS A 19 2.26 -15.13 -16.64
CA LYS A 19 2.96 -15.82 -17.72
C LYS A 19 2.28 -15.53 -19.04
N VAL A 20 3.04 -15.13 -20.06
CA VAL A 20 2.49 -14.93 -21.40
C VAL A 20 2.07 -16.29 -21.98
N THR A 21 0.77 -16.50 -22.17
CA THR A 21 0.22 -17.76 -22.72
C THR A 21 0.00 -17.69 -24.23
N ARG A 22 -0.31 -16.50 -24.76
CA ARG A 22 -0.49 -16.33 -26.21
C ARG A 22 -0.20 -14.91 -26.70
N ILE A 23 0.47 -14.78 -27.84
CA ILE A 23 0.67 -13.50 -28.53
C ILE A 23 -0.22 -13.50 -29.76
N LYS A 24 -1.25 -12.63 -29.77
CA LYS A 24 -2.23 -12.56 -30.87
C LYS A 24 -1.80 -11.56 -31.95
N SER A 25 -1.05 -10.53 -31.57
CA SER A 25 -0.48 -9.52 -32.48
C SER A 25 0.73 -8.83 -31.85
N LYS A 26 1.46 -7.99 -32.61
CA LYS A 26 2.57 -7.16 -32.07
C LYS A 26 2.18 -6.20 -30.93
N LYS A 27 0.88 -6.04 -30.65
CA LYS A 27 0.37 -5.11 -29.63
C LYS A 27 -0.39 -5.81 -28.50
N GLU A 28 -0.85 -7.04 -28.68
CA GLU A 28 -1.82 -7.66 -27.78
C GLU A 28 -1.36 -9.07 -27.37
N VAL A 29 -1.20 -9.25 -26.06
CA VAL A 29 -0.58 -10.40 -25.40
C VAL A 29 -1.49 -10.88 -24.29
N TRP A 30 -1.70 -12.19 -24.18
CA TRP A 30 -2.50 -12.80 -23.12
C TRP A 30 -1.59 -13.27 -22.00
N VAL A 31 -1.90 -12.84 -20.78
CA VAL A 31 -1.11 -13.09 -19.57
C VAL A 31 -1.99 -13.85 -18.59
N LEU A 32 -1.53 -15.04 -18.18
CA LEU A 32 -2.16 -15.85 -17.14
C LEU A 32 -1.65 -15.39 -15.78
N GLU A 33 -2.57 -14.89 -14.97
CA GLU A 33 -2.32 -14.38 -13.62
C GLU A 33 -2.32 -15.51 -12.57
N ASP A 34 -1.83 -15.23 -11.36
CA ASP A 34 -1.66 -16.21 -10.28
C ASP A 34 -3.00 -16.74 -9.71
N ASP A 35 -4.11 -16.07 -10.00
CA ASP A 35 -5.47 -16.50 -9.69
C ASP A 35 -6.06 -17.47 -10.74
N GLY A 36 -5.29 -17.80 -11.79
CA GLY A 36 -5.66 -18.73 -12.86
C GLY A 36 -6.48 -18.11 -13.98
N PHE A 37 -6.68 -16.79 -13.99
CA PHE A 37 -7.39 -16.09 -15.07
C PHE A 37 -6.43 -15.59 -16.15
N GLU A 38 -6.84 -15.73 -17.42
CA GLU A 38 -6.09 -15.15 -18.55
C GLU A 38 -6.65 -13.78 -18.92
N VAL A 39 -5.77 -12.76 -18.88
CA VAL A 39 -6.14 -11.37 -19.14
C VAL A 39 -5.42 -10.86 -20.41
N PRO A 40 -6.14 -10.20 -21.35
CA PRO A 40 -5.52 -9.56 -22.49
C PRO A 40 -4.86 -8.23 -22.08
N VAL A 41 -3.56 -8.11 -22.35
CA VAL A 41 -2.73 -6.95 -21.97
C VAL A 41 -1.90 -6.48 -23.16
N SER A 42 -1.65 -5.17 -23.22
CA SER A 42 -0.84 -4.55 -24.27
C SER A 42 0.64 -4.88 -24.10
N MET A 43 1.33 -5.22 -25.19
CA MET A 43 2.77 -5.53 -25.15
C MET A 43 3.62 -4.36 -24.61
N SER A 44 3.15 -3.12 -24.75
CA SER A 44 3.82 -1.92 -24.22
C SER A 44 3.61 -1.70 -22.73
N ASP A 45 2.62 -2.37 -22.14
CA ASP A 45 2.32 -2.32 -20.71
C ASP A 45 2.93 -3.52 -19.96
N LEU A 46 3.85 -4.24 -20.60
CA LEU A 46 4.51 -5.43 -20.08
C LEU A 46 6.02 -5.24 -19.99
N VAL A 47 6.59 -5.60 -18.85
CA VAL A 47 8.02 -5.64 -18.61
C VAL A 47 8.46 -7.09 -18.45
N LEU A 48 9.45 -7.50 -19.24
CA LEU A 48 9.99 -8.85 -19.17
C LEU A 48 10.73 -9.06 -17.84
N VAL A 49 10.35 -10.10 -17.11
CA VAL A 49 11.06 -10.53 -15.92
C VAL A 49 12.08 -11.57 -16.36
N ASN A 50 13.35 -11.16 -16.46
CA ASN A 50 14.44 -12.04 -16.90
C ASN A 50 14.92 -12.89 -15.70
N PRO A 51 15.08 -14.22 -15.84
CA PRO A 51 15.32 -15.15 -14.73
C PRO A 51 16.76 -15.08 -14.16
N ALA A 52 17.48 -13.98 -14.37
CA ALA A 52 18.81 -13.74 -13.80
C ALA A 52 18.80 -12.73 -12.64
N ASN A 53 17.68 -12.05 -12.35
CA ASN A 53 17.53 -11.19 -11.16
C ASN A 53 16.38 -11.71 -10.28
N PHE A 54 16.78 -12.29 -9.15
CA PHE A 54 16.01 -12.76 -7.99
C PHE A 54 15.15 -14.02 -8.15
N TYR A 55 15.78 -15.12 -7.72
CA TYR A 55 15.31 -16.35 -7.06
C TYR A 55 13.81 -16.66 -7.10
N PHE A 56 13.42 -17.65 -7.92
CA PHE A 56 12.99 -18.99 -7.47
C PHE A 56 13.22 -19.95 -8.65
N LYS A 57 14.00 -21.00 -8.42
CA LYS A 57 14.29 -22.09 -9.35
C LYS A 57 13.65 -23.33 -8.76
N ASP A 58 12.45 -23.67 -9.22
CA ASP A 58 11.89 -25.01 -9.00
C ASP A 58 12.25 -25.86 -10.21
N GLU A 59 13.20 -26.77 -10.04
CA GLU A 59 13.21 -28.02 -10.79
C GLU A 59 12.70 -29.15 -9.87
N PRO A 60 12.02 -30.16 -10.45
CA PRO A 60 11.21 -31.11 -9.70
C PRO A 60 12.05 -32.16 -8.97
N ILE A 61 11.59 -32.54 -7.77
CA ILE A 61 12.11 -33.68 -7.03
C ILE A 61 11.52 -34.96 -7.65
N ASP A 62 12.38 -35.77 -8.26
CA ASP A 62 12.11 -37.17 -8.57
C ASP A 62 12.01 -37.96 -7.25
N VAL A 63 10.92 -38.71 -7.13
CA VAL A 63 10.68 -39.67 -6.06
C VAL A 63 11.45 -40.93 -6.40
N ASP A 64 12.36 -41.37 -5.53
CA ASP A 64 12.79 -42.76 -5.54
C ASP A 64 12.75 -43.37 -4.12
N GLU A 65 12.20 -44.57 -4.09
CA GLU A 65 11.95 -45.42 -2.94
C GLU A 65 13.24 -46.11 -2.46
N SER A 66 13.18 -46.63 -1.22
CA SER A 66 14.21 -47.39 -0.49
C SER A 66 15.26 -46.52 0.22
N VAL A 67 15.52 -46.65 1.53
CA VAL A 67 15.83 -47.88 2.26
C VAL A 67 15.38 -47.75 3.72
N ALA A 68 14.72 -48.80 4.22
CA ALA A 68 14.38 -48.99 5.62
C ALA A 68 15.62 -49.35 6.46
N VAL A 69 15.78 -48.73 7.64
CA VAL A 69 16.50 -49.32 8.77
C VAL A 69 15.80 -48.92 10.09
N HIS A 70 15.26 -49.92 10.81
CA HIS A 70 14.83 -49.85 12.21
C HIS A 70 16.04 -49.55 13.14
N VAL A 71 15.90 -48.91 14.30
CA VAL A 71 15.58 -49.44 15.66
C VAL A 71 16.03 -48.33 16.65
N PRO A 72 15.59 -48.20 17.93
CA PRO A 72 14.28 -48.34 18.58
C PRO A 72 13.85 -47.04 19.30
N ILE A 73 12.61 -47.06 19.81
CA ILE A 73 12.00 -46.10 20.72
C ILE A 73 12.61 -46.24 22.13
N ASP A 74 13.04 -45.13 22.72
CA ASP A 74 13.02 -44.97 24.18
C ASP A 74 12.49 -43.58 24.55
N ALA A 75 11.54 -43.59 25.46
CA ALA A 75 10.82 -42.43 25.96
C ALA A 75 11.62 -41.73 27.07
N ALA A 76 11.82 -40.42 26.95
CA ALA A 76 11.99 -39.53 28.10
C ALA A 76 11.68 -38.09 27.70
N ALA A 77 10.76 -37.49 28.44
CA ALA A 77 10.37 -36.10 28.33
C ALA A 77 11.54 -35.15 28.65
N ALA A 78 11.74 -34.15 27.80
CA ALA A 78 12.31 -32.86 28.18
C ALA A 78 11.91 -31.82 27.14
N SER A 79 11.20 -30.79 27.59
CA SER A 79 11.02 -29.54 26.89
C SER A 79 12.37 -28.89 26.59
N SER A 80 12.71 -28.76 25.31
CA SER A 80 13.82 -27.91 24.87
C SER A 80 13.35 -27.10 23.67
N SER A 81 12.98 -25.85 23.92
CA SER A 81 13.18 -24.79 22.93
C SER A 81 14.68 -24.79 22.58
N PRO A 82 15.08 -24.89 21.30
CA PRO A 82 16.47 -24.73 20.95
C PRO A 82 16.83 -23.25 21.15
N GLU A 83 17.60 -22.97 22.20
CA GLU A 83 18.52 -21.83 22.23
C GLU A 83 19.58 -22.13 21.16
N SER A 84 19.46 -21.47 20.01
CA SER A 84 20.54 -21.41 19.03
C SER A 84 21.53 -20.35 19.50
N ASP A 85 22.80 -20.73 19.57
CA ASP A 85 23.94 -19.82 19.64
C ASP A 85 23.90 -18.90 18.41
N GLU A 86 23.18 -17.79 18.48
CA GLU A 86 23.24 -16.72 17.48
C GLU A 86 24.53 -15.95 17.72
N GLU A 87 25.52 -16.11 16.84
CA GLU A 87 26.61 -15.14 16.76
C GLU A 87 25.97 -13.76 16.50
N ASP A 88 26.20 -12.80 17.41
CA ASP A 88 25.70 -11.42 17.25
C ASP A 88 26.11 -10.90 15.87
N TYR A 89 25.13 -10.70 14.96
CA TYR A 89 25.38 -10.15 13.64
C TYR A 89 26.08 -8.79 13.79
N VAL A 90 27.21 -8.62 13.12
CA VAL A 90 27.93 -7.34 13.05
C VAL A 90 27.96 -6.91 11.60
N PHE A 91 27.30 -5.79 11.32
CA PHE A 91 27.24 -5.24 9.97
C PHE A 91 28.64 -4.94 9.40
N ASP A 92 28.99 -5.58 8.28
CA ASP A 92 30.17 -5.26 7.47
C ASP A 92 29.83 -4.19 6.43
N GLU A 93 30.63 -3.11 6.38
CA GLU A 93 30.48 -2.04 5.39
C GLU A 93 30.62 -2.52 3.94
N SER A 94 31.20 -3.70 3.71
CA SER A 94 31.26 -4.33 2.39
C SER A 94 29.89 -4.79 1.87
N GLU A 95 28.89 -4.92 2.75
CA GLU A 95 27.52 -5.30 2.43
C GLU A 95 26.66 -4.11 1.94
N GLU A 96 27.18 -2.88 2.01
CA GLU A 96 26.46 -1.70 1.54
C GLU A 96 26.10 -1.80 0.04
N THR A 97 24.85 -1.49 -0.30
CA THR A 97 24.36 -1.52 -1.68
C THR A 97 24.08 -0.11 -2.22
N PRO A 98 24.21 0.16 -3.53
CA PRO A 98 23.82 1.45 -4.10
C PRO A 98 22.36 1.83 -3.82
N GLU A 99 21.47 0.84 -3.75
CA GLU A 99 20.05 1.01 -3.42
C GLU A 99 19.85 1.41 -1.96
N GLY A 100 20.62 0.82 -1.05
CA GLY A 100 20.59 1.08 0.40
C GLY A 100 21.05 2.48 0.80
N GLU A 101 21.57 3.28 -0.15
CA GLU A 101 21.79 4.73 0.08
C GLU A 101 20.50 5.51 0.26
N LYS A 102 19.35 4.96 -0.12
CA LYS A 102 18.04 5.58 0.15
C LYS A 102 17.42 4.89 1.35
N LEU A 103 16.96 5.66 2.33
CA LEU A 103 16.36 5.12 3.54
C LEU A 103 15.06 4.38 3.18
N SER A 104 14.98 3.11 3.56
CA SER A 104 13.78 2.29 3.46
C SER A 104 13.55 1.59 4.80
N ILE A 105 12.61 2.13 5.58
CA ILE A 105 12.33 1.73 6.96
C ILE A 105 10.87 1.35 7.07
N TYR A 106 10.62 0.16 7.59
CA TYR A 106 9.27 -0.38 7.74
C TYR A 106 9.02 -0.79 9.18
N MET A 107 7.81 -0.53 9.66
CA MET A 107 7.29 -1.18 10.86
C MET A 107 6.47 -2.39 10.44
N ALA A 108 6.85 -3.56 10.93
CA ALA A 108 6.19 -4.82 10.60
C ALA A 108 5.44 -5.35 11.81
N PHE A 109 4.20 -5.77 11.59
CA PHE A 109 3.40 -6.48 12.58
C PHE A 109 3.23 -7.92 12.11
N VAL A 110 3.74 -8.86 12.89
CA VAL A 110 3.86 -10.28 12.53
C VAL A 110 3.08 -11.11 13.55
N PRO A 111 2.06 -11.88 13.14
CA PRO A 111 1.37 -12.78 14.06
C PRO A 111 2.28 -13.96 14.41
N LYS A 112 2.48 -14.21 15.71
CA LYS A 112 3.31 -15.31 16.18
C LYS A 112 2.79 -16.69 15.73
N ASP A 113 1.47 -16.86 15.76
CA ASP A 113 0.79 -18.03 15.20
C ASP A 113 -0.35 -17.59 14.28
N ILE A 114 -0.14 -17.75 12.97
CA ILE A 114 -1.15 -17.44 11.97
C ILE A 114 -2.35 -18.40 11.97
N LYS A 115 -2.20 -19.62 12.53
CA LYS A 115 -3.29 -20.59 12.63
C LYS A 115 -4.28 -20.18 13.72
N ASP A 116 -3.79 -19.61 14.81
CA ASP A 116 -4.60 -18.97 15.86
C ASP A 116 -4.58 -17.44 15.75
N PHE A 117 -4.79 -16.93 14.54
CA PHE A 117 -4.71 -15.49 14.24
C PHE A 117 -5.60 -14.62 15.14
N GLN A 118 -6.70 -15.17 15.68
CA GLN A 118 -7.58 -14.39 16.55
C GLN A 118 -6.94 -14.15 17.92
N ASN A 119 -6.31 -15.16 18.54
CA ASN A 119 -5.77 -15.07 19.90
C ASN A 119 -4.25 -14.89 19.94
N THR A 120 -3.57 -15.03 18.81
CA THR A 120 -2.13 -14.86 18.73
C THR A 120 -1.70 -13.48 19.17
N VAL A 121 -0.53 -13.45 19.78
CA VAL A 121 0.22 -12.23 20.03
C VAL A 121 0.79 -11.72 18.70
N ILE A 122 0.88 -10.40 18.58
CA ILE A 122 1.47 -9.73 17.42
C ILE A 122 2.86 -9.24 17.81
N GLU A 123 3.88 -9.74 17.14
CA GLU A 123 5.24 -9.25 17.29
C GLU A 123 5.45 -8.02 16.40
N VAL A 124 6.13 -7.01 16.93
CA VAL A 124 6.43 -5.78 16.22
C VAL A 124 7.91 -5.72 15.93
N PHE A 125 8.26 -5.58 14.66
CA PHE A 125 9.62 -5.45 14.19
C PHE A 125 9.82 -4.10 13.49
N LEU A 126 11.02 -3.55 13.64
CA LEU A 126 11.53 -2.49 12.80
C LEU A 126 12.45 -3.13 11.76
N VAL A 127 12.16 -2.91 10.48
CA VAL A 127 12.96 -3.40 9.36
C VAL A 127 13.75 -2.23 8.81
N ASN A 128 15.07 -2.36 8.78
CA ASN A 128 15.98 -1.41 8.17
C ASN A 128 16.56 -1.97 6.87
N ASP A 129 15.95 -1.62 5.74
CA ASP A 129 16.43 -1.97 4.40
C ASP A 129 17.25 -0.79 3.85
N SER A 130 18.29 -0.39 4.58
CA SER A 130 19.20 0.68 4.17
C SER A 130 20.61 0.49 4.73
N ASN A 131 21.58 1.25 4.20
CA ASN A 131 22.99 1.23 4.59
C ASN A 131 23.29 2.03 5.88
N TYR A 132 22.28 2.54 6.57
CA TYR A 132 22.46 3.47 7.69
C TYR A 132 22.15 2.81 9.02
N TYR A 133 22.98 3.10 10.01
CA TYR A 133 22.60 2.91 11.41
C TYR A 133 21.54 3.95 11.76
N MET A 134 20.62 3.63 12.66
CA MET A 134 19.60 4.57 13.11
C MET A 134 19.42 4.52 14.62
N ASP A 135 19.72 5.64 15.30
CA ASP A 135 19.21 5.87 16.65
C ASP A 135 17.75 6.29 16.54
N PHE A 136 16.86 5.55 17.20
CA PHE A 136 15.43 5.78 17.10
C PHE A 136 14.72 5.73 18.45
N GLN A 137 13.54 6.35 18.47
CA GLN A 137 12.53 6.13 19.48
C GLN A 137 11.15 5.93 18.83
N TRP A 138 10.43 4.95 19.37
CA TRP A 138 9.04 4.68 19.06
C TRP A 138 8.19 5.07 20.26
N LEU A 139 7.22 5.95 20.02
CA LEU A 139 6.40 6.60 21.03
C LEU A 139 4.93 6.24 20.81
N LEU A 140 4.19 6.07 21.89
CA LEU A 140 2.76 5.79 21.89
C LEU A 140 2.00 6.90 22.61
N GLY A 141 0.86 7.32 22.06
CA GLY A 141 0.03 8.39 22.60
C GLY A 141 -0.08 9.59 21.66
N LYS A 142 -1.00 10.49 22.01
CA LYS A 142 -1.38 11.65 21.19
C LYS A 142 -0.87 12.95 21.80
N ASP A 143 -1.51 13.41 22.88
CA ASP A 143 -1.13 14.64 23.60
C ASP A 143 0.00 14.40 24.60
N ASN A 144 -0.06 13.27 25.31
CA ASN A 144 0.99 12.77 26.18
C ASN A 144 1.54 11.50 25.55
N VAL A 145 2.86 11.48 25.31
CA VAL A 145 3.55 10.36 24.69
C VAL A 145 4.34 9.56 25.71
N LYS A 146 4.25 8.23 25.62
CA LYS A 146 5.08 7.27 26.34
C LYS A 146 6.12 6.71 25.39
N VAL A 147 7.36 6.59 25.85
CA VAL A 147 8.41 5.88 25.09
C VAL A 147 8.11 4.38 25.17
N ALA A 148 7.79 3.76 24.04
CA ALA A 148 7.58 2.31 23.95
C ALA A 148 8.91 1.57 23.74
N ARG A 149 9.76 2.08 22.84
CA ARG A 149 11.13 1.60 22.63
C ARG A 149 12.04 2.77 22.29
N LYS A 150 13.28 2.71 22.79
CA LYS A 150 14.38 3.53 22.32
C LYS A 150 15.57 2.62 22.11
N ASP A 151 16.16 2.65 20.93
CA ASP A 151 17.27 1.76 20.58
C ASP A 151 18.05 2.24 19.36
N VAL A 152 19.07 1.48 18.97
CA VAL A 152 19.75 1.61 17.69
C VAL A 152 19.42 0.39 16.83
N ILE A 153 19.12 0.61 15.55
CA ILE A 153 19.04 -0.47 14.55
C ILE A 153 20.19 -0.35 13.56
N GLU A 154 20.79 -1.49 13.24
CA GLU A 154 21.93 -1.59 12.33
C GLU A 154 21.46 -1.66 10.86
N PRO A 155 22.33 -1.32 9.89
CA PRO A 155 22.00 -1.43 8.47
C PRO A 155 21.59 -2.85 8.08
N LEU A 156 20.64 -2.97 7.14
CA LEU A 156 20.21 -4.26 6.57
C LEU A 156 19.73 -5.30 7.60
N THR A 157 19.22 -4.86 8.74
CA THR A 157 18.74 -5.75 9.82
C THR A 157 17.25 -5.60 10.10
N THR A 158 16.70 -6.59 10.80
CA THR A 158 15.39 -6.54 11.44
C THR A 158 15.53 -6.61 12.95
N LEU A 159 14.93 -5.66 13.67
CA LEU A 159 14.96 -5.62 15.13
C LEU A 159 13.55 -5.81 15.69
N ARG A 160 13.36 -6.81 16.57
CA ARG A 160 12.10 -6.94 17.32
C ARG A 160 12.03 -5.88 18.40
N ILE A 161 11.01 -5.02 18.34
CA ILE A 161 10.90 -3.85 19.23
C ILE A 161 9.80 -3.99 20.29
N ALA A 162 8.79 -4.83 20.06
CA ALA A 162 7.73 -5.11 21.02
C ALA A 162 6.96 -6.39 20.70
N GLU A 163 6.10 -6.75 21.63
CA GLU A 163 5.14 -7.84 21.56
C GLU A 163 3.79 -7.28 22.05
N LEU A 164 2.74 -7.40 21.25
CA LEU A 164 1.43 -6.78 21.49
C LEU A 164 0.40 -7.87 21.76
N GLU A 165 -0.20 -7.81 22.94
CA GLU A 165 -1.41 -8.55 23.25
C GLU A 165 -2.65 -7.79 22.74
N ARG A 166 -3.81 -8.45 22.81
CA ARG A 166 -5.09 -7.86 22.38
C ARG A 166 -5.40 -6.52 23.05
N ASN A 167 -5.02 -6.37 24.32
CA ASN A 167 -5.29 -5.17 25.10
C ASN A 167 -4.45 -3.97 24.63
N ASP A 168 -3.29 -4.23 24.03
CA ASP A 168 -2.34 -3.20 23.59
C ASP A 168 -2.70 -2.62 22.21
N LEU A 169 -3.50 -3.34 21.42
CA LEU A 169 -3.84 -2.96 20.04
C LEU A 169 -4.51 -1.58 19.94
N ASN A 170 -5.20 -1.14 20.99
CA ASN A 170 -5.83 0.19 21.02
C ASN A 170 -4.80 1.33 21.08
N GLU A 171 -3.64 1.09 21.69
CA GLU A 171 -2.56 2.09 21.78
C GLU A 171 -1.90 2.35 20.43
N MET A 172 -2.04 1.42 19.47
CA MET A 172 -1.48 1.53 18.12
C MET A 172 -2.15 2.59 17.24
N GLN A 173 -3.22 3.23 17.70
CA GLN A 173 -3.89 4.28 16.95
C GLN A 173 -3.07 5.57 16.83
N ASN A 174 -2.25 5.88 17.84
CA ASN A 174 -1.47 7.11 17.88
C ASN A 174 -0.03 6.74 18.23
N GLN A 175 0.80 6.75 17.20
CA GLN A 175 2.20 6.39 17.28
C GLN A 175 3.04 7.51 16.69
N ARG A 176 4.28 7.61 17.15
CA ARG A 176 5.27 8.51 16.57
C ARG A 176 6.61 7.82 16.51
N PHE A 177 7.28 7.91 15.37
CA PHE A 177 8.61 7.38 15.15
C PHE A 177 9.55 8.54 14.87
N GLN A 178 10.61 8.62 15.67
CA GLN A 178 11.66 9.62 15.54
C GLN A 178 13.00 8.93 15.43
N ALA A 179 13.83 9.36 14.47
CA ALA A 179 15.13 8.75 14.28
C ALA A 179 16.14 9.65 13.57
N PHE A 180 17.43 9.35 13.78
CA PHE A 180 18.56 9.96 13.09
C PHE A 180 19.42 8.88 12.44
N ALA A 181 19.53 8.93 11.12
CA ALA A 181 20.34 7.99 10.35
C ALA A 181 21.80 8.47 10.22
N TYR A 182 22.76 7.55 10.40
CA TYR A 182 24.18 7.84 10.32
C TYR A 182 25.01 6.66 9.80
N LYS A 183 26.25 6.95 9.39
CA LYS A 183 27.29 5.95 9.14
C LYS A 183 28.51 6.22 10.00
N LYS A 184 29.35 5.20 10.21
CA LYS A 184 30.62 5.30 10.94
C LYS A 184 31.77 5.89 10.10
N ARG A 185 31.54 6.10 8.80
CA ARG A 185 32.45 6.70 7.81
C ARG A 185 31.94 8.06 7.29
N GLU A 186 32.55 8.63 6.26
CA GLU A 186 32.05 9.84 5.61
C GLU A 186 30.79 9.53 4.77
N TYR A 187 29.75 10.36 4.87
CA TYR A 187 28.50 10.18 4.16
C TYR A 187 27.73 11.49 3.99
N SER A 188 26.75 11.49 3.09
CA SER A 188 25.79 12.59 2.97
C SER A 188 24.71 12.46 4.04
N PRO A 189 24.50 13.48 4.89
CA PRO A 189 23.56 13.39 5.98
C PRO A 189 22.12 13.24 5.48
N LYS A 190 21.33 12.46 6.22
CA LYS A 190 19.89 12.29 6.00
C LYS A 190 19.09 13.25 6.88
N PRO A 191 17.89 13.69 6.45
CA PRO A 191 17.01 14.48 7.31
C PRO A 191 16.62 13.69 8.56
N ALA A 192 16.38 14.40 9.66
CA ALA A 192 15.79 13.81 10.85
C ALA A 192 14.41 13.24 10.52
N ILE A 193 14.15 12.01 10.94
CA ILE A 193 12.85 11.36 10.78
C ILE A 193 12.00 11.76 11.98
N ASP A 194 10.82 12.29 11.71
CA ASP A 194 9.80 12.59 12.71
C ASP A 194 8.41 12.43 12.09
N ILE A 195 7.80 11.27 12.32
CA ILE A 195 6.54 10.87 11.68
C ILE A 195 5.57 10.38 12.74
N SER A 196 4.39 11.01 12.79
CA SER A 196 3.23 10.45 13.48
C SER A 196 2.46 9.53 12.54
N PHE A 197 1.90 8.45 13.07
CA PHE A 197 1.12 7.48 12.32
C PHE A 197 0.16 6.69 13.22
N GLY A 198 -0.78 5.97 12.60
CA GLY A 198 -1.77 5.20 13.34
C GLY A 198 -2.19 3.95 12.59
N VAL A 199 -2.34 2.85 13.34
CA VAL A 199 -2.90 1.60 12.85
C VAL A 199 -4.25 1.38 13.53
N ARG A 200 -5.31 1.31 12.74
CA ARG A 200 -6.66 1.02 13.26
C ARG A 200 -6.68 -0.40 13.86
N PRO A 201 -7.10 -0.59 15.12
CA PRO A 201 -7.06 -1.90 15.79
C PRO A 201 -7.77 -3.00 15.01
N VAL A 202 -8.84 -2.65 14.30
CA VAL A 202 -9.63 -3.56 13.46
C VAL A 202 -8.79 -4.26 12.38
N LYS A 203 -7.65 -3.68 11.95
CA LYS A 203 -6.74 -4.30 10.97
C LYS A 203 -6.06 -5.55 11.53
N PHE A 204 -5.75 -5.59 12.83
CA PHE A 204 -5.13 -6.75 13.47
C PHE A 204 -6.06 -7.96 13.55
N TYR A 205 -7.38 -7.77 13.35
CA TYR A 205 -8.37 -8.85 13.30
C TYR A 205 -8.72 -9.27 11.87
N LYS A 206 -8.04 -8.74 10.85
CA LYS A 206 -8.31 -9.01 9.44
C LYS A 206 -7.10 -9.66 8.77
N LEU A 207 -7.16 -10.97 8.54
CA LEU A 207 -6.05 -11.73 7.96
C LEU A 207 -5.56 -11.16 6.62
N HIS A 208 -6.45 -10.67 5.75
CA HIS A 208 -6.10 -10.06 4.47
C HIS A 208 -5.32 -8.72 4.59
N CYS A 209 -5.16 -8.16 5.79
CA CYS A 209 -4.27 -7.03 6.04
C CYS A 209 -2.80 -7.45 6.24
N PHE A 210 -2.55 -8.76 6.35
CA PHE A 210 -1.23 -9.37 6.45
C PHE A 210 -0.92 -10.08 5.13
N ALA A 211 0.28 -9.89 4.60
CA ALA A 211 0.68 -10.41 3.30
C ALA A 211 2.08 -11.01 3.36
N GLY A 212 2.34 -11.97 2.46
CA GLY A 212 3.69 -12.48 2.23
C GLY A 212 4.64 -11.35 1.84
N ASN A 213 5.88 -11.43 2.30
CA ASN A 213 6.90 -10.41 2.10
C ASN A 213 8.29 -11.06 2.22
N ASP A 214 9.33 -10.30 1.88
CA ASP A 214 10.69 -10.81 1.79
C ASP A 214 11.43 -10.84 3.14
N TYR A 215 10.84 -10.28 4.21
CA TYR A 215 11.50 -10.15 5.52
C TYR A 215 11.07 -11.22 6.53
N PHE A 216 9.87 -11.78 6.38
CA PHE A 216 9.29 -12.73 7.33
C PHE A 216 8.69 -13.92 6.58
N GLU A 217 8.93 -15.12 7.08
CA GLU A 217 8.28 -16.34 6.58
C GLU A 217 6.76 -16.28 6.80
N THR A 218 6.34 -15.70 7.93
CA THR A 218 4.93 -15.49 8.24
C THR A 218 4.42 -14.21 7.59
N PRO A 219 3.21 -14.21 6.97
CA PRO A 219 2.57 -13.00 6.47
C PRO A 219 2.54 -11.87 7.51
N ALA A 220 3.00 -10.69 7.11
CA ALA A 220 3.13 -9.52 7.98
C ALA A 220 2.33 -8.34 7.44
N MET A 221 1.89 -7.46 8.33
CA MET A 221 1.40 -6.14 7.94
C MET A 221 2.59 -5.18 7.95
N LEU A 222 3.08 -4.84 6.75
CA LEU A 222 4.19 -3.89 6.59
C LEU A 222 3.65 -2.46 6.46
N LEU A 223 4.16 -1.58 7.30
CA LEU A 223 3.90 -0.15 7.26
C LEU A 223 5.17 0.60 6.87
N PRO A 224 5.25 1.18 5.65
CA PRO A 224 6.40 1.99 5.27
C PRO A 224 6.40 3.30 6.05
N ILE A 225 7.43 3.49 6.87
CA ILE A 225 7.71 4.73 7.60
C ILE A 225 8.42 5.70 6.64
N VAL A 226 9.48 5.20 6.00
CA VAL A 226 10.18 5.86 4.90
C VAL A 226 10.41 4.82 3.81
N GLU A 227 10.15 5.16 2.55
CA GLU A 227 10.46 4.26 1.44
C GLU A 227 11.29 5.02 0.40
N ARG A 228 12.55 4.60 0.23
CA ARG A 228 13.49 5.24 -0.69
C ARG A 228 13.59 6.76 -0.52
N ASP A 229 13.82 7.22 0.72
CA ASP A 229 13.81 8.62 1.17
C ASP A 229 12.46 9.36 1.06
N VAL A 230 11.39 8.69 0.63
CA VAL A 230 10.04 9.26 0.59
C VAL A 230 9.34 8.98 1.91
N PHE A 231 9.07 10.04 2.66
CA PHE A 231 8.24 10.01 3.86
C PHE A 231 6.79 9.72 3.47
N ASN A 232 6.15 8.75 4.12
CA ASN A 232 4.75 8.46 3.87
C ASN A 232 3.86 9.53 4.50
N LEU A 233 3.59 10.61 3.76
CA LEU A 233 2.79 11.77 4.20
C LEU A 233 1.33 11.42 4.52
N THR A 234 0.81 10.27 4.08
CA THR A 234 -0.52 9.79 4.48
C THR A 234 -0.56 9.39 5.95
N LEU A 235 0.58 9.06 6.55
CA LEU A 235 0.70 8.81 7.98
C LEU A 235 0.63 10.10 8.81
N GLN A 236 1.14 11.21 8.25
CA GLN A 236 1.10 12.55 8.87
C GLN A 236 -0.28 13.24 8.80
N ALA A 237 -1.27 12.67 8.11
CA ALA A 237 -2.61 13.24 8.03
C ALA A 237 -3.34 13.04 9.36
N ASP A 238 -3.09 14.02 10.23
CA ASP A 238 -3.51 14.17 11.60
C ASP A 238 -5.02 13.93 11.84
N VAL A 239 -5.33 13.15 12.87
CA VAL A 239 -6.68 12.95 13.41
C VAL A 239 -7.23 14.25 14.02
N ASP A 240 -6.39 15.27 14.23
CA ASP A 240 -6.79 16.60 14.75
C ASP A 240 -6.96 17.72 13.73
N ALA A 241 -6.42 17.58 12.51
CA ALA A 241 -6.55 18.64 11.51
C ALA A 241 -8.01 18.87 11.10
N VAL A 242 -8.85 17.83 11.19
CA VAL A 242 -10.29 17.92 10.91
C VAL A 242 -11.07 18.50 12.11
N GLN A 243 -10.70 18.14 13.33
CA GLN A 243 -11.45 18.52 14.54
C GLN A 243 -11.22 19.99 14.93
N ASN A 244 -9.99 20.49 14.77
CA ASN A 244 -9.65 21.89 15.04
C ASN A 244 -10.12 22.84 13.93
N MET A 245 -10.33 22.36 12.69
CA MET A 245 -10.93 23.16 11.60
C MET A 245 -12.45 23.34 11.74
N ILE A 246 -13.13 22.45 12.47
CA ILE A 246 -14.59 22.52 12.68
C ILE A 246 -14.94 23.44 13.86
N LEU A 247 -14.08 23.51 14.89
CA LEU A 247 -14.36 24.26 16.13
C LEU A 247 -14.01 25.76 16.07
N GLN A 248 -13.19 26.20 15.12
CA GLN A 248 -12.76 27.61 15.02
C GLN A 248 -13.50 28.42 13.95
N LYS A 249 -14.56 27.88 13.33
CA LYS A 249 -15.31 28.59 12.29
C LYS A 249 -16.36 29.59 12.80
N ASP A 250 -16.62 29.60 14.10
CA ASP A 250 -17.52 30.57 14.73
C ASP A 250 -16.74 31.49 15.67
N LYS A 251 -16.68 32.78 15.27
CA LYS A 251 -16.11 33.95 15.96
C LYS A 251 -14.63 34.19 15.69
N VAL A 252 -14.31 35.13 14.78
CA VAL A 252 -13.71 36.46 15.06
C VAL A 252 -13.65 37.26 13.72
N PRO A 253 -13.90 38.59 13.70
CA PRO A 253 -13.96 39.39 12.48
C PRO A 253 -12.59 39.65 11.83
N SER A 254 -12.66 39.93 10.54
CA SER A 254 -11.56 40.28 9.64
C SER A 254 -10.72 41.47 10.11
N GLU A 255 -9.42 41.28 10.35
CA GLU A 255 -8.43 42.34 10.16
C GLU A 255 -7.09 41.84 9.61
N GLN A 256 -6.51 42.73 8.82
CA GLN A 256 -5.36 42.60 7.93
C GLN A 256 -4.12 41.98 8.58
N ARG A 257 -3.62 40.88 8.00
CA ARG A 257 -2.21 40.50 8.12
C ARG A 257 -1.56 40.41 6.75
N ARG A 258 -0.46 41.16 6.63
CA ARG A 258 0.29 41.50 5.42
C ARG A 258 0.80 40.24 4.71
N ARG A 259 0.61 40.21 3.39
CA ARG A 259 1.08 39.15 2.49
C ARG A 259 2.61 39.18 2.39
N ILE A 260 3.28 38.14 2.89
CA ILE A 260 4.60 37.75 2.38
C ILE A 260 4.32 36.95 1.10
N ARG A 261 4.70 37.52 -0.05
CA ARG A 261 4.67 36.84 -1.35
C ARG A 261 5.79 35.80 -1.38
N VAL A 262 5.46 34.53 -1.17
CA VAL A 262 6.25 33.42 -1.70
C VAL A 262 5.58 32.99 -3.00
N LYS A 263 6.30 33.06 -4.12
CA LYS A 263 5.83 32.59 -5.42
C LYS A 263 5.60 31.08 -5.32
N SER A 264 4.34 30.65 -5.29
CA SER A 264 3.97 29.24 -5.44
C SER A 264 3.92 28.88 -6.91
N HIS A 265 4.62 27.81 -7.27
CA HIS A 265 4.39 27.09 -8.50
C HIS A 265 2.93 26.57 -8.51
N ASP A 266 2.20 26.97 -9.54
CA ASP A 266 1.00 26.38 -10.14
C ASP A 266 0.31 25.24 -9.36
N LYS A 267 -0.58 25.60 -8.42
CA LYS A 267 -1.60 24.65 -7.92
C LYS A 267 -2.69 24.55 -8.98
N GLN A 268 -2.69 23.46 -9.75
CA GLN A 268 -3.84 23.09 -10.58
C GLN A 268 -5.08 22.96 -9.67
N PRO A 269 -6.25 23.52 -10.04
CA PRO A 269 -7.45 23.48 -9.21
C PRO A 269 -7.90 22.03 -8.96
N GLU A 270 -8.30 21.74 -7.73
CA GLU A 270 -8.75 20.39 -7.33
C GLU A 270 -9.95 19.94 -8.19
N PRO A 271 -9.99 18.65 -8.60
CA PRO A 271 -11.09 18.13 -9.39
C PRO A 271 -12.39 18.05 -8.57
N LEU A 272 -13.53 18.24 -9.23
CA LEU A 272 -14.85 18.04 -8.63
C LEU A 272 -15.09 16.53 -8.46
N GLU A 273 -15.21 16.05 -7.23
CA GLU A 273 -15.49 14.64 -6.92
C GLU A 273 -17.00 14.40 -6.81
N VAL A 274 -17.49 13.34 -7.46
CA VAL A 274 -18.90 12.95 -7.47
C VAL A 274 -19.01 11.45 -7.23
N ASP A 275 -19.59 11.06 -6.11
CA ASP A 275 -19.90 9.67 -5.81
C ASP A 275 -21.22 9.24 -6.48
N LEU A 276 -21.16 8.15 -7.23
CA LEU A 276 -22.28 7.54 -7.93
C LEU A 276 -22.75 6.25 -7.27
N HIS A 277 -22.18 5.80 -6.15
CA HIS A 277 -22.74 4.67 -5.40
C HIS A 277 -24.17 4.98 -4.98
N ILE A 278 -25.11 4.05 -5.21
CA ILE A 278 -26.53 4.29 -4.96
C ILE A 278 -26.82 4.71 -3.50
N ASN A 279 -26.07 4.17 -2.53
CA ASN A 279 -26.19 4.53 -1.11
C ASN A 279 -25.66 5.94 -0.78
N SER A 280 -24.87 6.53 -1.69
CA SER A 280 -24.46 7.94 -1.59
C SER A 280 -25.46 8.88 -2.26
N LEU A 281 -26.38 8.36 -3.08
CA LEU A 281 -27.34 9.15 -3.85
C LEU A 281 -28.75 9.14 -3.23
N LEU A 282 -29.12 8.06 -2.55
CA LEU A 282 -30.44 7.87 -1.93
C LEU A 282 -30.30 7.37 -0.49
N ASP A 283 -31.14 7.89 0.39
CA ASP A 283 -31.19 7.47 1.80
C ASP A 283 -31.77 6.06 1.98
N THR A 284 -32.53 5.55 1.01
CA THR A 284 -33.13 4.21 1.04
C THR A 284 -33.34 3.66 -0.38
N VAL A 285 -32.98 2.39 -0.57
CA VAL A 285 -33.12 1.65 -1.84
C VAL A 285 -34.18 0.53 -1.76
N VAL A 286 -34.92 0.45 -0.65
CA VAL A 286 -35.95 -0.58 -0.42
C VAL A 286 -37.10 -0.40 -1.42
N GLY A 287 -37.34 -1.42 -2.23
CA GLY A 287 -38.39 -1.44 -3.25
C GLY A 287 -37.95 -1.01 -4.65
N MET A 288 -36.70 -0.58 -4.84
CA MET A 288 -36.15 -0.32 -6.18
C MET A 288 -35.56 -1.60 -6.79
N SER A 289 -35.84 -1.81 -8.07
CA SER A 289 -35.17 -2.84 -8.85
C SER A 289 -33.72 -2.47 -9.18
N PRO A 290 -32.84 -3.45 -9.43
CA PRO A 290 -31.46 -3.19 -9.87
C PRO A 290 -31.37 -2.29 -11.10
N LYS A 291 -32.35 -2.39 -12.00
CA LYS A 291 -32.44 -1.56 -13.20
C LYS A 291 -32.74 -0.10 -12.85
N GLU A 292 -33.70 0.15 -11.96
CA GLU A 292 -34.04 1.52 -11.53
C GLU A 292 -32.90 2.19 -10.75
N MET A 293 -32.20 1.43 -9.91
CA MET A 293 -30.99 1.93 -9.22
C MET A 293 -29.92 2.33 -10.23
N PHE A 294 -29.68 1.49 -11.23
CA PHE A 294 -28.70 1.76 -12.29
C PHE A 294 -29.08 2.99 -13.14
N GLU A 295 -30.35 3.08 -13.55
CA GLU A 295 -30.85 4.24 -14.30
C GLU A 295 -30.68 5.54 -13.51
N TYR A 296 -30.98 5.52 -12.21
CA TYR A 296 -30.78 6.69 -11.33
C TYR A 296 -29.30 7.12 -11.26
N GLN A 297 -28.37 6.18 -11.15
CA GLN A 297 -26.93 6.48 -11.14
C GLN A 297 -26.46 7.11 -12.45
N ILE A 298 -26.98 6.62 -13.59
CA ILE A 298 -26.67 7.14 -14.91
C ILE A 298 -27.29 8.53 -15.14
N ASP A 299 -28.51 8.77 -14.66
CA ASP A 299 -29.15 10.07 -14.74
C ASP A 299 -28.37 11.11 -13.93
N LYS A 300 -27.95 10.75 -12.71
CA LYS A 300 -27.09 11.61 -11.89
C LYS A 300 -25.77 11.97 -12.60
N PHE A 301 -25.13 11.00 -13.26
CA PHE A 301 -23.94 11.26 -14.08
C PHE A 301 -24.24 12.27 -15.20
N ASN A 302 -25.34 12.08 -15.93
CA ASN A 302 -25.73 12.97 -17.03
C ASN A 302 -26.04 14.40 -16.54
N ASP A 303 -26.64 14.55 -15.37
CA ASP A 303 -26.97 15.85 -14.77
C ASP A 303 -25.69 16.63 -14.47
N VAL A 304 -24.73 16.00 -13.78
CA VAL A 304 -23.42 16.60 -13.47
C VAL A 304 -22.68 17.00 -14.74
N MET A 305 -22.74 16.16 -15.79
CA MET A 305 -22.14 16.50 -17.07
C MET A 305 -22.82 17.72 -17.70
N ARG A 306 -24.16 17.81 -17.72
CA ARG A 306 -24.87 18.98 -18.28
C ARG A 306 -24.55 20.27 -17.54
N GLU A 307 -24.41 20.22 -16.22
CA GLU A 307 -24.08 21.38 -15.39
C GLU A 307 -22.65 21.90 -15.61
N ASN A 308 -21.71 21.00 -15.95
CA ASN A 308 -20.29 21.34 -16.00
C ASN A 308 -19.69 21.37 -17.41
N ILE A 309 -20.42 20.92 -18.44
CA ILE A 309 -19.91 20.87 -19.84
C ILE A 309 -19.49 22.23 -20.41
N ARG A 310 -19.99 23.34 -19.85
CA ARG A 310 -19.61 24.70 -20.26
C ARG A 310 -18.36 25.23 -19.56
N LYS A 311 -17.84 24.54 -18.54
CA LYS A 311 -16.68 24.97 -17.72
C LYS A 311 -15.40 24.37 -18.28
N LYS A 312 -14.78 25.04 -19.26
CA LYS A 312 -13.51 24.59 -19.87
C LYS A 312 -12.39 24.46 -18.83
N GLY A 313 -11.63 23.38 -18.90
CA GLY A 313 -10.56 23.04 -17.96
C GLY A 313 -11.04 22.39 -16.66
N GLN A 314 -12.36 22.30 -16.42
CA GLN A 314 -12.89 21.64 -15.24
C GLN A 314 -12.58 20.14 -15.30
N ARG A 315 -12.01 19.62 -14.21
CA ARG A 315 -11.81 18.20 -13.99
C ARG A 315 -12.91 17.69 -13.05
N ILE A 316 -13.49 16.55 -13.37
CA ILE A 316 -14.55 15.90 -12.61
C ILE A 316 -14.15 14.43 -12.43
N VAL A 317 -14.19 13.92 -11.20
CA VAL A 317 -13.92 12.52 -10.88
C VAL A 317 -15.23 11.87 -10.47
N PHE A 318 -15.70 10.90 -11.26
CA PHE A 318 -16.88 10.09 -10.95
C PHE A 318 -16.45 8.80 -10.25
N ILE A 319 -16.92 8.57 -9.03
CA ILE A 319 -16.65 7.36 -8.23
C ILE A 319 -17.83 6.42 -8.42
N HIS A 320 -17.66 5.32 -9.15
CA HIS A 320 -18.72 4.37 -9.51
C HIS A 320 -18.54 2.97 -8.91
N GLY A 321 -17.44 2.75 -8.18
CA GLY A 321 -17.14 1.48 -7.51
C GLY A 321 -16.50 0.43 -8.41
N LYS A 322 -15.98 -0.66 -7.82
CA LYS A 322 -15.29 -1.74 -8.57
C LYS A 322 -16.30 -2.62 -9.32
N GLY A 323 -17.30 -3.15 -8.61
CA GLY A 323 -18.44 -3.93 -9.14
C GLY A 323 -18.11 -4.93 -10.26
N ASP A 324 -19.12 -5.24 -11.09
CA ASP A 324 -18.95 -6.01 -12.34
C ASP A 324 -18.54 -5.12 -13.53
N GLY A 325 -18.23 -3.84 -13.28
CA GLY A 325 -17.85 -2.87 -14.31
C GLY A 325 -19.00 -2.36 -15.19
N VAL A 326 -20.26 -2.74 -14.95
CA VAL A 326 -21.42 -2.33 -15.75
C VAL A 326 -21.59 -0.81 -15.77
N LEU A 327 -21.50 -0.16 -14.61
CA LEU A 327 -21.63 1.30 -14.48
C LEU A 327 -20.48 2.05 -15.16
N ARG A 328 -19.24 1.56 -15.02
CA ARG A 328 -18.07 2.06 -15.75
C ARG A 328 -18.26 1.98 -17.26
N ALA A 329 -18.73 0.84 -17.76
CA ALA A 329 -18.90 0.60 -19.19
C ALA A 329 -19.94 1.57 -19.79
N GLU A 330 -21.06 1.76 -19.11
CA GLU A 330 -22.11 2.67 -19.59
C GLU A 330 -21.69 4.15 -19.49
N ILE A 331 -21.03 4.58 -18.40
CA ILE A 331 -20.45 5.93 -18.29
C ILE A 331 -19.47 6.18 -19.46
N THR A 332 -18.56 5.23 -19.71
CA THR A 332 -17.57 5.33 -20.79
C THR A 332 -18.24 5.43 -22.16
N LYS A 333 -19.29 4.65 -22.40
CA LYS A 333 -20.09 4.69 -23.63
C LYS A 333 -20.77 6.04 -23.81
N GLN A 334 -21.40 6.60 -22.78
CA GLN A 334 -22.07 7.89 -22.85
C GLN A 334 -21.10 9.06 -23.03
N LEU A 335 -19.92 9.02 -22.39
CA LEU A 335 -18.87 10.00 -22.62
C LEU A 335 -18.42 10.01 -24.10
N ARG A 336 -18.24 8.85 -24.72
CA ARG A 336 -17.85 8.73 -26.13
C ARG A 336 -18.95 9.20 -27.09
N GLN A 337 -20.21 8.88 -26.81
CA GLN A 337 -21.32 9.15 -27.74
C GLN A 337 -21.90 10.56 -27.59
N LYS A 338 -22.12 11.03 -26.36
CA LYS A 338 -22.80 12.29 -26.06
C LYS A 338 -21.84 13.44 -25.77
N TYR A 339 -20.61 13.16 -25.33
CA TYR A 339 -19.66 14.18 -24.86
C TYR A 339 -18.27 14.09 -25.52
N PRO A 340 -18.17 14.10 -26.87
CA PRO A 340 -16.91 13.89 -27.59
C PRO A 340 -15.84 14.97 -27.32
N GLY A 341 -16.23 16.13 -26.79
CA GLY A 341 -15.33 17.22 -26.40
C GLY A 341 -14.62 17.00 -25.05
N CYS A 342 -14.93 15.93 -24.32
CA CYS A 342 -14.30 15.65 -23.04
C CYS A 342 -13.11 14.72 -23.19
N TYR A 343 -12.06 14.97 -22.41
CA TYR A 343 -10.95 14.04 -22.26
C TYR A 343 -11.20 13.14 -21.05
N VAL A 344 -11.15 11.83 -21.26
CA VAL A 344 -11.48 10.82 -20.23
C VAL A 344 -10.23 10.01 -19.93
N GLN A 345 -9.95 9.84 -18.65
CA GLN A 345 -8.91 8.94 -18.15
C GLN A 345 -9.36 8.31 -16.83
N ASP A 346 -8.70 7.26 -16.39
CA ASP A 346 -8.95 6.75 -15.05
C ASP A 346 -8.49 7.78 -14.01
N ALA A 347 -9.25 7.90 -12.91
CA ALA A 347 -8.86 8.78 -11.82
C ALA A 347 -7.63 8.20 -11.09
N SER A 348 -6.97 9.00 -10.25
CA SER A 348 -5.77 8.55 -9.54
C SER A 348 -6.03 7.24 -8.80
N PHE A 349 -5.35 6.18 -9.24
CA PHE A 349 -5.49 4.84 -8.68
C PHE A 349 -5.16 4.81 -7.19
N GLN A 350 -4.14 5.57 -6.77
CA GLN A 350 -3.75 5.71 -5.37
C GLN A 350 -4.85 6.35 -4.49
N LYS A 351 -5.71 7.20 -5.08
CA LYS A 351 -6.75 7.92 -4.33
C LYS A 351 -8.12 7.23 -4.39
N TYR A 352 -8.47 6.56 -5.50
CA TYR A 352 -9.82 6.02 -5.72
C TYR A 352 -9.87 4.55 -6.19
N GLY A 353 -8.72 3.88 -6.33
CA GLY A 353 -8.64 2.51 -6.87
C GLY A 353 -9.17 2.41 -8.31
N PHE A 354 -9.70 1.24 -8.69
CA PHE A 354 -10.28 1.00 -10.03
C PHE A 354 -11.71 1.54 -10.21
N GLY A 355 -12.30 2.11 -9.16
CA GLY A 355 -13.71 2.47 -9.11
C GLY A 355 -14.01 3.92 -9.47
N ALA A 356 -13.12 4.62 -10.18
CA ALA A 356 -13.35 6.02 -10.52
C ALA A 356 -12.79 6.44 -11.90
N THR A 357 -13.53 7.33 -12.55
CA THR A 357 -13.21 7.84 -13.89
C THR A 357 -13.12 9.36 -13.84
N MET A 358 -12.00 9.92 -14.31
CA MET A 358 -11.80 11.36 -14.43
C MET A 358 -12.14 11.86 -15.82
N VAL A 359 -12.94 12.91 -15.87
CA VAL A 359 -13.37 13.62 -17.07
C VAL A 359 -12.85 15.05 -17.01
N THR A 360 -12.17 15.49 -18.05
CA THR A 360 -11.70 16.87 -18.23
C THR A 360 -12.46 17.52 -19.36
N ILE A 361 -13.16 18.62 -19.06
CA ILE A 361 -13.92 19.40 -20.05
C ILE A 361 -12.94 20.27 -20.85
N ARG A 362 -12.94 20.18 -22.20
CA ARG A 362 -12.06 20.99 -23.07
C ARG A 362 -12.70 22.29 -23.56
#